data_AF-A0A1C2IHI3-F1
#
_entry.id   AF-A0A1C2IHI3-F1
#
_cell.length_a   1.000
_cell.length_b   1.000
_cell.length_c   1.000
_cell.angle_alpha   90.00
_cell.angle_beta   90.00
_cell.angle_gamma   90.00
#
_symmetry.space_group_name_H-M   'P 1'
#
loop_
_entity.id
_entity.type
_entity.pdbx_description
1 polymer ?
#
loop_
_entity_poly.entity_id
_entity_poly.type
_entity_poly.pdbx_seq_one_letter_code
_entity_poly.pdbx_strand_id
1 'polypeptide(L)'
;MTAQPQGGVLRWFLSGRWQASLSIAVLFSLAGLVPFLAAPLFLNCVALVALVTIQAGRKESLEVLVIAGIASMLFTFNPWFGVIFALVAWLPGRLLGEGLHWDTQWSGVVWVLIGLSLLILVLMLWVVPLGAGPDFWQTQMTQMLKPLAKEISKVQMAAVLRMAPLLPGIMAAGLVLLWTLAALLASRWYERYQGLDRPQRVYGSLELPGMLIWLVVATLLGISLLHGALAWPLQNLALLVGTWYLLQGLSFVHLWFAAKGWPTIALLGLYIALILLSQLLLVLSVLGILDRVFHLRQRLLRPRS
;
A
#
# COMPACT_ATOMS: atom_id res chain seq x y z
N MET A 1 -9.87 -15.73 -36.45
CA MET A 1 -9.23 -14.40 -36.32
C MET A 1 -8.61 -14.29 -34.94
N THR A 2 -7.32 -14.61 -34.84
CA THR A 2 -6.56 -14.61 -33.59
C THR A 2 -6.20 -13.18 -33.23
N ALA A 3 -6.85 -12.60 -32.22
CA ALA A 3 -6.49 -11.30 -31.68
C ALA A 3 -5.03 -11.34 -31.21
N GLN A 4 -4.15 -10.60 -31.89
CA GLN A 4 -2.80 -10.34 -31.40
C GLN A 4 -2.90 -9.54 -30.09
N PRO A 5 -2.31 -9.99 -28.98
CA PRO A 5 -2.39 -9.24 -27.72
C PRO A 5 -1.61 -7.93 -27.83
N GLN A 6 -2.34 -6.81 -27.74
CA GLN A 6 -1.81 -5.46 -27.67
C GLN A 6 -1.06 -5.27 -26.33
N GLY A 7 0.27 -5.33 -26.35
CA GLY A 7 1.08 -5.13 -25.14
C GLY A 7 2.59 -5.08 -25.36
N GLY A 8 3.08 -4.26 -26.30
CA GLY A 8 4.50 -4.20 -26.67
C GLY A 8 5.46 -3.99 -25.48
N VAL A 9 5.16 -3.03 -24.60
CA VAL A 9 6.03 -2.71 -23.44
C VAL A 9 6.03 -3.81 -22.38
N LEU A 10 4.86 -4.35 -22.02
CA LEU A 10 4.76 -5.45 -21.04
C LEU A 10 5.42 -6.73 -21.56
N ARG A 11 5.27 -7.04 -22.86
CA ARG A 11 5.95 -8.17 -23.50
C ARG A 11 7.46 -7.99 -23.55
N TRP A 12 7.94 -6.79 -23.87
CA TRP A 12 9.37 -6.49 -23.84
C TRP A 12 9.94 -6.62 -22.42
N PHE A 13 9.23 -6.07 -21.42
CA PHE A 13 9.62 -6.19 -20.02
C PHE A 13 9.70 -7.66 -19.55
N LEU A 14 8.71 -8.48 -19.93
CA LEU A 14 8.67 -9.91 -19.61
C LEU A 14 9.50 -10.79 -20.56
N SER A 15 10.18 -10.23 -21.56
CA SER A 15 10.94 -11.02 -22.54
C SER A 15 12.20 -11.66 -21.97
N GLY A 16 12.69 -11.17 -20.82
CA GLY A 16 13.84 -11.75 -20.15
C GLY A 16 14.14 -11.09 -18.80
N ARG A 17 14.92 -11.81 -17.99
CA ARG A 17 15.32 -11.40 -16.63
C ARG A 17 16.08 -10.05 -16.62
N TRP A 18 16.85 -9.77 -17.66
CA TRP A 18 17.65 -8.55 -17.76
C TRP A 18 16.79 -7.32 -18.07
N GLN A 19 15.83 -7.45 -18.98
CA GLN A 19 14.87 -6.38 -19.31
C GLN A 19 14.05 -6.02 -18.07
N ALA A 20 13.56 -7.04 -17.34
CA ALA A 20 12.83 -6.83 -16.10
C ALA A 20 13.67 -6.13 -15.03
N SER A 21 14.87 -6.64 -14.77
CA SER A 21 15.77 -6.11 -13.74
C SER A 21 16.22 -4.68 -14.03
N LEU A 22 16.62 -4.39 -15.27
CA LEU A 22 17.09 -3.07 -15.67
C LEU A 22 15.96 -2.04 -15.57
N SER A 23 14.75 -2.39 -16.01
CA SER A 23 13.58 -1.50 -15.93
C SER A 23 13.23 -1.16 -14.48
N ILE A 24 13.22 -2.16 -13.60
CA ILE A 24 12.94 -1.95 -12.17
C ILE A 24 14.04 -1.09 -11.52
N ALA A 25 15.31 -1.38 -11.82
CA ALA A 25 16.44 -0.61 -11.28
C ALA A 25 16.40 0.86 -11.72
N VAL A 26 16.12 1.11 -13.00
CA VAL A 26 16.00 2.47 -13.55
C VAL A 26 14.83 3.20 -12.90
N LEU A 27 13.65 2.59 -12.82
CA LEU A 27 12.48 3.22 -12.18
C LEU A 27 12.74 3.52 -10.70
N PHE A 28 13.38 2.61 -9.97
CA PHE A 28 13.69 2.83 -8.55
C PHE A 28 14.73 3.93 -8.35
N SER A 29 15.78 3.93 -9.19
CA SER A 29 16.82 4.96 -9.12
C SER A 29 16.25 6.35 -9.47
N LEU A 30 15.40 6.43 -10.50
CA LEU A 30 14.68 7.65 -10.84
C LEU A 30 13.74 8.10 -9.72
N ALA A 31 13.08 7.19 -9.01
CA ALA A 31 12.25 7.52 -7.86
C ALA A 31 13.05 8.20 -6.74
N GLY A 32 14.31 7.79 -6.53
CA GLY A 32 15.21 8.43 -5.58
C GLY A 32 15.75 9.80 -6.04
N LEU A 33 15.97 9.97 -7.35
CA LEU A 33 16.55 11.19 -7.93
C LEU A 33 15.50 12.28 -8.25
N VAL A 34 14.23 11.90 -8.41
CA VAL A 34 13.15 12.79 -8.83
C VAL A 34 12.01 12.76 -7.81
N PRO A 35 12.08 13.57 -6.72
CA PRO A 35 11.16 13.46 -5.59
C PRO A 35 9.68 13.59 -5.95
N PHE A 36 9.33 14.45 -6.92
CA PHE A 36 7.93 14.65 -7.34
C PHE A 36 7.33 13.44 -8.08
N LEU A 37 8.18 12.56 -8.64
CA LEU A 37 7.77 11.29 -9.27
C LEU A 37 8.03 10.08 -8.38
N ALA A 38 8.57 10.26 -7.18
CA ALA A 38 8.97 9.16 -6.32
C ALA A 38 7.82 8.18 -6.07
N ALA A 39 6.65 8.69 -5.65
CA ALA A 39 5.49 7.86 -5.35
C ALA A 39 4.99 7.03 -6.56
N PRO A 40 4.69 7.62 -7.75
CA PRO A 40 4.26 6.83 -8.89
C PRO A 40 5.34 5.87 -9.41
N LEU A 41 6.63 6.26 -9.36
CA LEU A 41 7.71 5.37 -9.79
C LEU A 41 7.90 4.19 -8.84
N PHE A 42 7.86 4.41 -7.51
CA PHE A 42 7.91 3.33 -6.53
C PHE A 42 6.72 2.39 -6.66
N LEU A 43 5.51 2.92 -6.85
CA LEU A 43 4.31 2.12 -7.10
C LEU A 43 4.52 1.17 -8.29
N ASN A 44 5.03 1.68 -9.41
CA ASN A 44 5.33 0.87 -10.60
C ASN A 44 6.42 -0.16 -10.33
N CYS A 45 7.47 0.18 -9.57
CA CYS A 45 8.51 -0.77 -9.19
C CYS A 45 7.93 -1.98 -8.44
N VAL A 46 7.14 -1.73 -7.39
CA VAL A 46 6.52 -2.81 -6.61
C VAL A 46 5.59 -3.65 -7.47
N ALA A 47 4.77 -3.01 -8.30
CA ALA A 47 3.84 -3.69 -9.19
C ALA A 47 4.56 -4.58 -10.23
N LEU A 48 5.67 -4.11 -10.79
CA LEU A 48 6.48 -4.87 -11.75
C LEU A 48 7.18 -6.06 -11.08
N VAL A 49 7.70 -5.91 -9.87
CA VAL A 49 8.26 -7.05 -9.10
C VAL A 49 7.18 -8.09 -8.81
N ALA A 50 5.99 -7.65 -8.39
CA ALA A 50 4.85 -8.54 -8.19
C ALA A 50 4.46 -9.26 -9.50
N LEU A 51 4.42 -8.55 -10.62
CA LEU A 51 4.13 -9.12 -11.94
C LEU A 51 5.16 -10.18 -12.35
N VAL A 52 6.46 -9.91 -12.19
CA VAL A 52 7.52 -10.90 -12.46
C VAL A 52 7.35 -12.13 -11.58
N THR A 53 7.02 -11.93 -10.31
CA THR A 53 6.85 -13.03 -9.36
C THR A 53 5.66 -13.92 -9.75
N ILE A 54 4.56 -13.31 -10.25
CA ILE A 54 3.40 -14.06 -10.73
C ILE A 54 3.71 -14.78 -12.05
N GLN A 55 4.36 -14.11 -13.00
CA GLN A 55 4.57 -14.63 -14.35
C GLN A 55 5.68 -15.69 -14.42
N ALA A 56 6.82 -15.41 -13.80
CA ALA A 56 8.04 -16.18 -13.96
C ALA A 56 8.34 -17.11 -12.77
N GLY A 57 7.83 -16.77 -11.58
CA GLY A 57 7.94 -17.60 -10.38
C GLY A 57 9.00 -17.15 -9.38
N ARG A 58 9.28 -18.04 -8.42
CA ARG A 58 10.07 -17.73 -7.21
C ARG A 58 11.57 -17.58 -7.45
N LYS A 59 12.15 -18.27 -8.43
CA LYS A 59 13.60 -18.24 -8.70
C LYS A 59 13.96 -16.96 -9.46
N GLU A 60 13.17 -16.64 -10.46
CA GLU A 60 13.35 -15.52 -11.38
C GLU A 60 13.19 -14.19 -10.65
N SER A 61 12.27 -14.11 -9.69
CA SER A 61 12.13 -12.93 -8.83
C SER A 61 13.33 -12.71 -7.90
N LEU A 62 14.07 -13.76 -7.49
CA LEU A 62 15.33 -13.60 -6.73
C LEU A 62 16.47 -13.10 -7.61
N GLU A 63 16.56 -13.59 -8.84
CA GLU A 63 17.57 -13.08 -9.79
C GLU A 63 17.32 -11.60 -10.07
N VAL A 64 16.06 -11.21 -10.27
CA VAL A 64 15.68 -9.81 -10.45
C VAL A 64 16.01 -8.96 -9.23
N LEU A 65 15.88 -9.48 -8.00
CA LEU A 65 16.35 -8.77 -6.80
C LEU A 65 17.82 -8.42 -6.89
N VAL A 66 18.65 -9.44 -7.14
CA VAL A 66 20.10 -9.30 -7.06
C VAL A 66 20.56 -8.33 -8.14
N ILE A 67 20.08 -8.51 -9.36
CA ILE A 67 20.45 -7.65 -10.49
C ILE A 67 19.94 -6.23 -10.27
N ALA A 68 18.65 -6.04 -9.93
CA ALA A 68 18.09 -4.71 -9.76
C ALA A 68 18.67 -3.98 -8.53
N GLY A 69 18.94 -4.71 -7.44
CA GLY A 69 19.57 -4.17 -6.25
C GLY A 69 20.99 -3.67 -6.53
N ILE A 70 21.83 -4.49 -7.20
CA ILE A 70 23.17 -4.07 -7.62
C ILE A 70 23.09 -2.88 -8.57
N ALA A 71 22.18 -2.93 -9.56
CA ALA A 71 22.01 -1.83 -10.50
C ALA A 71 21.58 -0.54 -9.81
N SER A 72 20.66 -0.59 -8.84
CA SER A 72 20.28 0.58 -8.04
C SER A 72 21.42 1.14 -7.19
N MET A 73 22.27 0.28 -6.62
CA MET A 73 23.49 0.73 -5.91
C MET A 73 24.43 1.47 -6.86
N LEU A 74 24.61 0.95 -8.08
CA LEU A 74 25.49 1.54 -9.09
C LEU A 74 24.94 2.86 -9.64
N PHE A 75 23.65 2.91 -9.98
CA PHE A 75 23.01 4.13 -10.52
C PHE A 75 23.00 5.29 -9.52
N THR A 76 22.94 5.00 -8.24
CA THR A 76 22.90 6.02 -7.17
C THR A 76 24.25 6.27 -6.52
N PHE A 77 25.28 5.49 -6.87
CA PHE A 77 26.58 5.46 -6.21
C PHE A 77 26.48 5.31 -4.67
N ASN A 78 25.45 4.61 -4.19
CA ASN A 78 25.18 4.46 -2.76
C ASN A 78 24.73 3.02 -2.42
N PRO A 79 25.51 2.27 -1.62
CA PRO A 79 25.19 0.87 -1.30
C PRO A 79 23.88 0.71 -0.51
N TRP A 80 23.46 1.73 0.25
CA TRP A 80 22.22 1.70 1.01
C TRP A 80 20.98 1.66 0.13
N PHE A 81 21.04 2.21 -1.10
CA PHE A 81 19.89 2.20 -2.00
C PHE A 81 19.50 0.79 -2.44
N GLY A 82 20.45 -0.13 -2.62
CA GLY A 82 20.12 -1.52 -2.93
C GLY A 82 19.48 -2.26 -1.75
N VAL A 83 19.88 -1.93 -0.51
CA VAL A 83 19.25 -2.48 0.71
C VAL A 83 17.82 -1.92 0.87
N ILE A 84 17.65 -0.61 0.71
CA ILE A 84 16.33 0.05 0.77
C ILE A 84 15.41 -0.49 -0.34
N PHE A 85 15.95 -0.68 -1.55
CA PHE A 85 15.23 -1.33 -2.64
C PHE A 85 14.73 -2.72 -2.24
N ALA A 86 15.62 -3.55 -1.70
CA ALA A 86 15.28 -4.90 -1.28
C ALA A 86 14.14 -4.91 -0.26
N LEU A 87 14.19 -4.01 0.72
CA LEU A 87 13.24 -3.96 1.85
C LEU A 87 11.90 -3.29 1.52
N VAL A 88 11.92 -2.19 0.77
CA VAL A 88 10.75 -1.32 0.59
C VAL A 88 10.03 -1.59 -0.73
N ALA A 89 10.77 -2.02 -1.76
CA ALA A 89 10.19 -2.26 -3.08
C ALA A 89 10.12 -3.75 -3.42
N TRP A 90 11.25 -4.46 -3.36
CA TRP A 90 11.31 -5.83 -3.85
C TRP A 90 10.60 -6.82 -2.93
N LEU A 91 10.93 -6.87 -1.65
CA LEU A 91 10.36 -7.86 -0.72
C LEU A 91 8.83 -7.73 -0.67
N PRO A 92 8.25 -6.51 -0.57
CA PRO A 92 6.82 -6.34 -0.69
C PRO A 92 6.28 -6.79 -2.05
N GLY A 93 6.90 -6.37 -3.16
CA GLY A 93 6.45 -6.75 -4.50
C GLY A 93 6.42 -8.26 -4.68
N ARG A 94 7.46 -8.96 -4.23
CA ARG A 94 7.53 -10.42 -4.28
C ARG A 94 6.41 -11.04 -3.46
N LEU A 95 6.28 -10.67 -2.19
CA LEU A 95 5.27 -11.27 -1.32
C LEU A 95 3.85 -10.99 -1.84
N LEU A 96 3.59 -9.81 -2.41
CA LEU A 96 2.31 -9.51 -3.06
C LEU A 96 2.09 -10.41 -4.28
N GLY A 97 3.13 -10.66 -5.09
CA GLY A 97 3.07 -11.59 -6.21
C GLY A 97 2.81 -13.05 -5.77
N GLU A 98 3.41 -13.50 -4.67
CA GLU A 98 3.11 -14.80 -4.07
C GLU A 98 1.67 -14.84 -3.53
N GLY A 99 1.22 -13.76 -2.89
CA GLY A 99 -0.16 -13.60 -2.42
C GLY A 99 -1.18 -13.63 -3.56
N LEU A 100 -0.84 -13.07 -4.72
CA LEU A 100 -1.63 -13.14 -5.95
C LEU A 100 -1.64 -14.53 -6.60
N HIS A 101 -0.73 -15.44 -6.21
CA HIS A 101 -0.70 -16.84 -6.66
C HIS A 101 -1.52 -17.76 -5.76
N TRP A 102 -1.66 -17.45 -4.47
CA TRP A 102 -2.30 -18.35 -3.50
C TRP A 102 -3.75 -18.66 -3.82
N ASP A 103 -4.52 -17.68 -4.25
CA ASP A 103 -5.93 -17.86 -4.61
C ASP A 103 -6.36 -16.92 -5.73
N THR A 104 -7.46 -17.26 -6.39
CA THR A 104 -8.12 -16.38 -7.38
C THR A 104 -8.84 -15.21 -6.71
N GLN A 105 -8.88 -15.15 -5.38
CA GLN A 105 -9.46 -14.06 -4.61
C GLN A 105 -8.36 -13.08 -4.14
N TRP A 106 -8.70 -12.18 -3.22
CA TRP A 106 -7.76 -11.21 -2.63
C TRP A 106 -7.18 -11.70 -1.30
N SER A 107 -7.55 -12.88 -0.80
CA SER A 107 -7.25 -13.26 0.58
C SER A 107 -5.74 -13.40 0.81
N GLY A 108 -5.02 -13.97 -0.15
CA GLY A 108 -3.57 -14.08 -0.08
C GLY A 108 -2.87 -12.72 -0.03
N VAL A 109 -3.30 -11.79 -0.87
CA VAL A 109 -2.80 -10.40 -0.89
C VAL A 109 -3.11 -9.69 0.42
N VAL A 110 -4.32 -9.84 0.95
CA VAL A 110 -4.73 -9.20 2.20
C VAL A 110 -3.84 -9.64 3.36
N TRP A 111 -3.55 -10.93 3.50
CA TRP A 111 -2.64 -11.42 4.54
C TRP A 111 -1.21 -10.90 4.38
N VAL A 112 -0.72 -10.79 3.14
CA VAL A 112 0.58 -10.17 2.86
C VAL A 112 0.59 -8.70 3.28
N LEU A 113 -0.44 -7.94 2.92
CA LEU A 113 -0.57 -6.53 3.29
C LEU A 113 -0.59 -6.35 4.81
N ILE A 114 -1.34 -7.18 5.53
CA ILE A 114 -1.40 -7.18 7.00
C ILE A 114 -0.01 -7.48 7.59
N GLY A 115 0.60 -8.59 7.17
CA GLY A 115 1.90 -9.02 7.70
C GLY A 115 3.00 -8.00 7.47
N LEU A 116 3.12 -7.50 6.23
CA LEU A 116 4.13 -6.48 5.88
C LEU A 116 3.91 -5.17 6.62
N SER A 117 2.67 -4.72 6.76
CA SER A 117 2.39 -3.44 7.40
C SER A 117 2.54 -3.47 8.92
N LEU A 118 2.20 -4.59 9.55
CA LEU A 118 2.53 -4.82 10.96
C LEU A 118 4.05 -4.89 11.17
N LEU A 119 4.77 -5.58 10.28
CA LEU A 119 6.23 -5.63 10.34
C LEU A 119 6.84 -4.22 10.24
N ILE A 120 6.43 -3.42 9.25
CA ILE A 120 6.90 -2.03 9.12
C ILE A 120 6.53 -1.22 10.36
N LEU A 121 5.32 -1.36 10.88
CA LEU A 121 4.90 -0.62 12.08
C LEU A 121 5.80 -0.97 13.26
N VAL A 122 6.09 -2.26 13.49
CA VAL A 122 6.99 -2.71 14.57
C VAL A 122 8.41 -2.15 14.37
N LEU A 123 8.93 -2.18 13.14
CA LEU A 123 10.24 -1.62 12.81
C LEU A 123 10.28 -0.11 13.11
N MET A 124 9.25 0.63 12.72
CA MET A 124 9.17 2.08 12.95
C MET A 124 8.92 2.46 14.42
N LEU A 125 8.24 1.62 15.20
CA LEU A 125 8.03 1.90 16.62
C LEU A 125 9.27 1.62 17.46
N TRP A 126 10.02 0.56 17.14
CA TRP A 126 11.03 0.03 18.07
C TRP A 126 12.44 0.00 17.49
N VAL A 127 12.60 -0.42 16.24
CA VAL A 127 13.92 -0.66 15.63
C VAL A 127 14.54 0.64 15.13
N VAL A 128 13.80 1.44 14.35
CA VAL A 128 14.30 2.70 13.78
C VAL A 128 14.62 3.73 14.88
N PRO A 129 13.77 3.93 15.90
CA PRO A 129 14.08 4.87 16.98
C PRO A 129 15.15 4.38 17.96
N LEU A 130 15.62 3.12 17.85
CA LEU A 130 16.55 2.50 18.80
C LEU A 130 16.09 2.64 20.27
N GLY A 131 14.78 2.54 20.51
CA GLY A 131 14.19 2.68 21.85
C GLY A 131 13.90 4.11 22.32
N ALA A 132 14.24 5.16 21.55
CA ALA A 132 13.96 6.56 21.91
C ALA A 132 12.47 6.97 21.82
N GLY A 133 11.60 6.05 21.38
CA GLY A 133 10.14 6.21 21.44
C GLY A 133 9.60 7.38 20.59
N PRO A 134 8.55 8.10 21.06
CA PRO A 134 7.89 9.14 20.29
C PRO A 134 8.73 10.40 20.06
N ASP A 135 9.68 10.70 20.95
CA ASP A 135 10.51 11.91 20.88
C ASP A 135 11.53 11.87 19.75
N PHE A 136 11.95 10.66 19.35
CA PHE A 136 12.75 10.44 18.16
C PHE A 136 12.08 11.08 16.94
N TRP A 137 10.80 10.77 16.72
CA TRP A 137 10.04 11.22 15.56
C TRP A 137 9.80 12.73 15.57
N GLN A 138 9.58 13.32 16.75
CA GLN A 138 9.51 14.78 16.90
C GLN A 138 10.84 15.45 16.53
N THR A 139 11.95 14.87 16.98
CA THR A 139 13.30 15.36 16.67
C THR A 139 13.58 15.29 15.17
N GLN A 140 13.28 14.16 14.53
CA GLN A 140 13.45 14.00 13.08
C GLN A 140 12.60 15.00 12.30
N MET A 141 11.32 15.16 12.67
CA MET A 141 10.44 16.14 12.03
C MET A 141 10.95 17.59 12.22
N THR A 142 11.45 17.92 13.40
CA THR A 142 12.04 19.24 13.67
C THR A 142 13.26 19.49 12.80
N GLN A 143 14.14 18.50 12.63
CA GLN A 143 15.30 18.59 11.75
C GLN A 143 14.90 18.75 10.28
N MET A 144 13.91 17.98 9.81
CA MET A 144 13.39 18.08 8.44
C MET A 144 12.78 19.45 8.14
N LEU A 145 12.08 20.06 9.10
CA LEU A 145 11.42 21.35 8.93
C LEU A 145 12.34 22.55 9.20
N LYS A 146 13.54 22.34 9.74
CA LYS A 146 14.49 23.41 10.07
C LYS A 146 14.77 24.36 8.90
N PRO A 147 14.93 23.92 7.64
CA PRO A 147 15.11 24.82 6.50
C PRO A 147 13.90 25.72 6.24
N LEU A 148 12.69 25.23 6.54
CA LEU A 148 11.40 25.91 6.32
C LEU A 148 10.94 26.72 7.54
N ALA A 149 11.72 26.74 8.62
CA ALA A 149 11.33 27.36 9.89
C ALA A 149 11.05 28.88 9.79
N LYS A 150 11.60 29.55 8.76
CA LYS A 150 11.35 30.98 8.49
C LYS A 150 10.09 31.23 7.67
N GLU A 151 9.58 30.22 6.98
CA GLU A 151 8.43 30.31 6.06
C GLU A 151 7.13 29.84 6.71
N ILE A 152 7.23 28.97 7.72
CA ILE A 152 6.09 28.38 8.41
C ILE A 152 5.81 29.14 9.70
N SER A 153 4.53 29.44 9.97
CA SER A 153 4.13 30.07 11.24
C SER A 153 4.39 29.14 12.44
N LYS A 154 4.60 29.72 13.63
CA LYS A 154 4.76 28.95 14.87
C LYS A 154 3.58 28.01 15.15
N VAL A 155 2.36 28.42 14.78
CA VAL A 155 1.13 27.64 14.95
C VAL A 155 1.14 26.42 14.03
N GLN A 156 1.48 26.59 12.75
CA GLN A 156 1.60 25.49 11.79
C GLN A 156 2.72 24.51 12.21
N MET A 157 3.87 25.02 12.65
CA MET A 157 4.96 24.19 13.16
C MET A 157 4.50 23.33 14.35
N ALA A 158 3.81 23.93 15.32
CA ALA A 158 3.27 23.19 16.46
C ALA A 158 2.24 22.14 16.06
N ALA A 159 1.38 22.42 15.08
CA ALA A 159 0.43 21.45 14.55
C ALA A 159 1.14 20.24 13.90
N VAL A 160 2.16 20.47 13.07
CA VAL A 160 2.92 19.37 12.43
C VAL A 160 3.68 18.55 13.48
N LEU A 161 4.32 19.19 14.46
CA LEU A 161 5.06 18.49 15.51
C LEU A 161 4.14 17.66 16.42
N ARG A 162 2.88 18.06 16.63
CA ARG A 162 1.88 17.24 17.34
C ARG A 162 1.55 15.94 16.61
N MET A 163 1.70 15.90 15.29
CA MET A 163 1.47 14.69 14.49
C MET A 163 2.72 13.81 14.38
N ALA A 164 3.91 14.33 14.69
CA ALA A 164 5.16 13.60 14.53
C ALA A 164 5.20 12.25 15.26
N PRO A 165 4.66 12.10 16.50
CA PRO A 165 4.58 10.80 17.15
C PRO A 165 3.75 9.75 16.39
N LEU A 166 2.86 10.17 15.48
CA LEU A 166 2.01 9.29 14.67
C LEU A 166 2.67 8.90 13.34
N LEU A 167 3.89 9.37 13.05
CA LEU A 167 4.60 9.05 11.82
C LEU A 167 4.75 7.54 11.57
N PRO A 168 5.06 6.67 12.55
CA PRO A 168 5.12 5.23 12.32
C PRO A 168 3.84 4.66 11.71
N GLY A 169 2.68 5.02 12.27
CA GLY A 169 1.37 4.62 11.79
C GLY A 169 1.03 5.21 10.43
N ILE A 170 1.34 6.50 10.20
CA ILE A 170 1.14 7.18 8.91
C ILE A 170 1.98 6.52 7.82
N MET A 171 3.26 6.21 8.09
CA MET A 171 4.14 5.55 7.13
C MET A 171 3.67 4.14 6.80
N ALA A 172 3.30 3.35 7.81
CA ALA A 172 2.76 2.01 7.61
C ALA A 172 1.45 2.05 6.80
N ALA A 173 0.55 2.98 7.10
CA ALA A 173 -0.69 3.21 6.37
C ALA A 173 -0.43 3.61 4.90
N GLY A 174 0.48 4.56 4.66
CA GLY A 174 0.85 4.99 3.32
C GLY A 174 1.43 3.85 2.48
N LEU A 175 2.28 3.01 3.06
CA LEU A 175 2.83 1.83 2.38
C LEU A 175 1.76 0.78 2.08
N VAL A 176 0.80 0.54 2.98
CA VAL A 176 -0.35 -0.34 2.70
C VAL A 176 -1.15 0.14 1.50
N LEU A 177 -1.45 1.44 1.43
CA LEU A 177 -2.15 2.01 0.28
C LEU A 177 -1.35 1.81 -1.00
N LEU A 178 -0.04 2.12 -0.98
CA LEU A 178 0.85 1.93 -2.11
C LEU A 178 0.90 0.47 -2.57
N TRP A 179 1.06 -0.47 -1.64
CA TRP A 179 1.13 -1.91 -1.93
C TRP A 179 -0.20 -2.48 -2.43
N THR A 180 -1.33 -1.97 -1.93
CA THR A 180 -2.66 -2.35 -2.44
C THR A 180 -2.81 -1.91 -3.88
N LEU A 181 -2.44 -0.68 -4.21
CA LEU A 181 -2.41 -0.19 -5.59
C LEU A 181 -1.43 -0.99 -6.46
N ALA A 182 -0.26 -1.35 -5.92
CA ALA A 182 0.72 -2.16 -6.64
C ALA A 182 0.19 -3.55 -6.98
N ALA A 183 -0.48 -4.21 -6.03
CA ALA A 183 -1.11 -5.51 -6.24
C ALA A 183 -2.26 -5.42 -7.26
N LEU A 184 -3.05 -4.36 -7.22
CA LEU A 184 -4.09 -4.09 -8.22
C LEU A 184 -3.50 -3.93 -9.62
N LEU A 185 -2.45 -3.11 -9.77
CA LEU A 185 -1.77 -2.92 -11.05
C LEU A 185 -1.15 -4.22 -11.55
N ALA A 186 -0.43 -4.95 -10.70
CA ALA A 186 0.18 -6.23 -11.03
C ALA A 186 -0.86 -7.26 -11.50
N SER A 187 -1.97 -7.40 -10.77
CA SER A 187 -3.07 -8.30 -11.17
C SER A 187 -3.64 -7.91 -12.52
N ARG A 188 -3.84 -6.61 -12.78
CA ARG A 188 -4.42 -6.13 -14.05
C ARG A 188 -3.48 -6.28 -15.23
N TRP A 189 -2.19 -6.02 -15.04
CA TRP A 189 -1.19 -6.24 -16.07
C TRP A 189 -1.04 -7.73 -16.38
N TYR A 190 -1.08 -8.59 -15.35
CA TYR A 190 -1.07 -10.04 -15.53
C TYR A 190 -2.29 -10.52 -16.31
N GLU A 191 -3.51 -10.16 -15.90
CA GLU A 191 -4.74 -10.54 -16.59
C GLU A 191 -4.75 -10.09 -18.07
N ARG A 192 -4.31 -8.84 -18.32
CA ARG A 192 -4.18 -8.31 -19.69
C ARG A 192 -3.11 -9.05 -20.50
N TYR A 193 -1.99 -9.40 -19.88
CA TYR A 193 -0.93 -10.18 -20.53
C TYR A 193 -1.42 -11.57 -20.93
N GLN A 194 -2.26 -12.19 -20.10
CA GLN A 194 -2.92 -13.48 -20.38
C GLN A 194 -4.07 -13.37 -21.41
N GLY A 195 -4.40 -12.17 -21.88
CA GLY A 195 -5.46 -11.96 -22.87
C GLY A 195 -6.87 -12.10 -22.31
N LEU A 196 -7.06 -11.89 -20.99
CA LEU A 196 -8.39 -11.91 -20.37
C LEU A 196 -9.12 -10.59 -20.60
N ASP A 197 -10.30 -10.65 -21.23
CA ASP A 197 -11.14 -9.48 -21.51
C ASP A 197 -11.83 -8.92 -20.27
N ARG A 198 -12.06 -9.78 -19.26
CA ARG A 198 -12.72 -9.41 -18.01
C ARG A 198 -11.80 -9.69 -16.83
N PRO A 199 -11.77 -8.79 -15.83
CA PRO A 199 -10.95 -9.00 -14.65
C PRO A 199 -11.51 -10.15 -13.83
N GLN A 200 -10.65 -11.09 -13.45
CA GLN A 200 -11.02 -12.17 -12.54
C GLN A 200 -11.04 -11.63 -11.10
N ARG A 201 -10.05 -10.80 -10.75
CA ARG A 201 -9.97 -10.13 -9.45
C ARG A 201 -10.52 -8.71 -9.54
N VAL A 202 -11.76 -8.53 -9.11
CA VAL A 202 -12.39 -7.21 -8.99
C VAL A 202 -12.10 -6.62 -7.61
N TYR A 203 -11.69 -5.36 -7.52
CA TYR A 203 -11.36 -4.74 -6.22
C TYR A 203 -12.51 -4.80 -5.21
N GLY A 204 -13.76 -4.71 -5.68
CA GLY A 204 -14.95 -4.82 -4.82
C GLY A 204 -15.15 -6.18 -4.13
N SER A 205 -14.39 -7.22 -4.50
CA SER A 205 -14.38 -8.49 -3.76
C SER A 205 -13.32 -8.54 -2.66
N LEU A 206 -12.50 -7.50 -2.49
CA LEU A 206 -11.54 -7.43 -1.40
C LEU A 206 -12.30 -7.33 -0.07
N GLU A 207 -11.98 -8.24 0.85
CA GLU A 207 -12.60 -8.34 2.16
C GLU A 207 -11.52 -8.69 3.20
N LEU A 208 -11.56 -8.04 4.36
CA LEU A 208 -10.66 -8.37 5.46
C LEU A 208 -11.14 -9.62 6.22
N PRO A 209 -10.21 -10.42 6.76
CA PRO A 209 -10.53 -11.51 7.68
C PRO A 209 -11.37 -11.03 8.86
N GLY A 210 -12.40 -11.81 9.21
CA GLY A 210 -13.34 -11.39 10.25
C GLY A 210 -12.76 -11.24 11.65
N MET A 211 -11.70 -11.98 11.95
CA MET A 211 -11.03 -11.88 13.24
C MET A 211 -10.40 -10.50 13.50
N LEU A 212 -10.11 -9.73 12.45
CA LEU A 212 -9.50 -8.40 12.60
C LEU A 212 -10.41 -7.37 13.26
N ILE A 213 -11.71 -7.63 13.36
CA ILE A 213 -12.63 -6.74 14.08
C ILE A 213 -12.24 -6.61 15.56
N TRP A 214 -11.71 -7.68 16.14
CA TRP A 214 -11.24 -7.67 17.53
C TRP A 214 -10.03 -6.76 17.72
N LEU A 215 -9.24 -6.53 16.68
CA LEU A 215 -8.12 -5.59 16.74
C LEU A 215 -8.61 -4.13 16.78
N VAL A 216 -9.72 -3.82 16.10
CA VAL A 216 -10.40 -2.52 16.23
C VAL A 216 -10.87 -2.33 17.67
N VAL A 217 -11.56 -3.32 18.22
CA VAL A 217 -12.05 -3.27 19.60
C VAL A 217 -10.90 -3.10 20.59
N ALA A 218 -9.84 -3.91 20.45
CA ALA A 218 -8.67 -3.86 21.32
C ALA A 218 -7.93 -2.51 21.24
N THR A 219 -7.77 -1.95 20.04
CA THR A 219 -7.10 -0.64 19.87
C THR A 219 -7.94 0.50 20.45
N LEU A 220 -9.26 0.53 20.22
CA LEU A 220 -10.15 1.54 20.79
C LEU A 220 -10.22 1.46 22.31
N LEU A 221 -10.41 0.27 22.87
CA LEU A 221 -10.40 0.06 24.32
C LEU A 221 -9.04 0.44 24.91
N GLY A 222 -7.95 -0.02 24.30
CA GLY A 222 -6.61 0.26 24.79
C GLY A 222 -6.26 1.75 24.76
N ILE A 223 -6.68 2.50 23.73
CA ILE A 223 -6.49 3.97 23.69
C ILE A 223 -7.33 4.66 24.78
N SER A 224 -8.52 4.15 25.10
CA SER A 224 -9.36 4.74 26.15
C SER A 224 -8.87 4.45 27.58
N LEU A 225 -8.21 3.31 27.78
CA LEU A 225 -7.77 2.85 29.11
C LEU A 225 -6.31 3.24 29.41
N LEU A 226 -5.44 3.23 28.41
CA LEU A 226 -4.02 3.53 28.57
C LEU A 226 -3.72 5.00 28.28
N HIS A 227 -2.74 5.54 29.00
CA HIS A 227 -2.33 6.94 28.90
C HIS A 227 -0.82 7.05 28.73
N GLY A 228 -0.35 8.20 28.24
CA GLY A 228 1.08 8.47 28.08
C GLY A 228 1.78 7.53 27.09
N ALA A 229 2.99 7.08 27.45
CA ALA A 229 3.85 6.28 26.57
C ALA A 229 3.24 4.92 26.17
N LEU A 230 2.38 4.34 27.01
CA LEU A 230 1.72 3.05 26.72
C LEU A 230 0.62 3.17 25.66
N ALA A 231 0.01 4.35 25.50
CA ALA A 231 -1.00 4.59 24.47
C ALA A 231 -0.39 4.80 23.08
N TRP A 232 0.88 5.21 23.00
CA TRP A 232 1.52 5.60 21.74
C TRP A 232 1.58 4.48 20.68
N PRO A 233 1.98 3.23 20.99
CA PRO A 233 1.92 2.14 20.02
C PRO A 233 0.48 1.84 19.57
N LEU A 234 -0.49 1.94 20.47
CA LEU A 234 -1.90 1.68 20.17
C LEU A 234 -2.50 2.74 19.25
N GLN A 235 -2.13 4.01 19.42
CA GLN A 235 -2.55 5.10 18.52
C GLN A 235 -2.03 4.86 17.10
N ASN A 236 -0.76 4.47 16.95
CA ASN A 236 -0.19 4.14 15.64
C ASN A 236 -0.81 2.88 15.04
N LEU A 237 -1.09 1.86 15.86
CA LEU A 237 -1.79 0.66 15.42
C LEU A 237 -3.23 0.98 14.98
N ALA A 238 -3.95 1.84 15.70
CA ALA A 238 -5.30 2.26 15.33
C ALA A 238 -5.33 2.97 13.97
N LEU A 239 -4.33 3.79 13.65
CA LEU A 239 -4.19 4.40 12.32
C LEU A 239 -4.01 3.34 11.23
N LEU A 240 -3.17 2.33 11.48
CA LEU A 240 -2.93 1.26 10.52
C LEU A 240 -4.19 0.41 10.31
N VAL A 241 -4.85 -0.01 11.40
CA VAL A 241 -6.09 -0.78 11.36
C VAL A 241 -7.21 0.01 10.69
N GLY A 242 -7.34 1.30 11.01
CA GLY A 242 -8.27 2.21 10.35
C GLY A 242 -8.03 2.28 8.84
N THR A 243 -6.77 2.20 8.41
CA THR A 243 -6.38 2.15 6.99
C THR A 243 -6.76 0.83 6.32
N TRP A 244 -6.64 -0.31 7.01
CA TRP A 244 -7.15 -1.58 6.48
C TRP A 244 -8.66 -1.51 6.25
N TYR A 245 -9.40 -0.96 7.22
CA TYR A 245 -10.86 -0.81 7.07
C TYR A 245 -11.24 0.28 6.07
N LEU A 246 -10.39 1.30 5.83
CA LEU A 246 -10.55 2.22 4.70
C LEU A 246 -10.52 1.47 3.37
N LEU A 247 -9.57 0.55 3.18
CA LEU A 247 -9.50 -0.27 1.97
C LEU A 247 -10.75 -1.14 1.82
N GLN A 248 -11.22 -1.76 2.91
CA GLN A 248 -12.47 -2.52 2.87
C GLN A 248 -13.69 -1.63 2.54
N GLY A 249 -13.77 -0.43 3.12
CA GLY A 249 -14.83 0.53 2.83
C GLY A 249 -14.82 0.97 1.37
N LEU A 250 -13.64 1.28 0.82
CA LEU A 250 -13.45 1.56 -0.61
C LEU A 250 -13.86 0.38 -1.48
N SER A 251 -13.48 -0.85 -1.12
CA SER A 251 -13.89 -2.07 -1.81
C SER A 251 -15.42 -2.20 -1.82
N PHE A 252 -16.08 -2.01 -0.68
CA PHE A 252 -17.54 -2.03 -0.59
C PHE A 252 -18.19 -0.94 -1.47
N VAL A 253 -17.62 0.26 -1.51
CA VAL A 253 -18.10 1.32 -2.42
C VAL A 253 -17.98 0.90 -3.87
N HIS A 254 -16.86 0.34 -4.30
CA HIS A 254 -16.70 -0.19 -5.66
C HIS A 254 -17.75 -1.26 -5.99
N LEU A 255 -18.02 -2.17 -5.04
CA LEU A 255 -19.08 -3.17 -5.17
C LEU A 255 -20.47 -2.54 -5.29
N TRP A 256 -20.77 -1.54 -4.45
CA TRP A 256 -22.05 -0.83 -4.45
C TRP A 256 -22.30 -0.07 -5.75
N PHE A 257 -21.28 0.65 -6.27
CA PHE A 257 -21.37 1.35 -7.54
C PHE A 257 -21.64 0.37 -8.69
N ALA A 258 -20.91 -0.74 -8.73
CA ALA A 258 -21.10 -1.78 -9.75
C ALA A 258 -22.51 -2.41 -9.66
N ALA A 259 -22.97 -2.77 -8.46
CA ALA A 259 -24.29 -3.36 -8.25
C ALA A 259 -25.44 -2.41 -8.59
N LYS A 260 -25.22 -1.10 -8.46
CA LYS A 260 -26.20 -0.07 -8.80
C LYS A 260 -26.07 0.47 -10.23
N GLY A 261 -25.11 -0.02 -11.02
CA GLY A 261 -24.87 0.44 -12.39
C GLY A 261 -24.44 1.90 -12.47
N TRP A 262 -23.79 2.44 -11.43
CA TRP A 262 -23.30 3.82 -11.45
C TRP A 262 -22.16 3.98 -12.46
N PRO A 263 -22.09 5.13 -13.16
CA PRO A 263 -21.05 5.37 -14.15
C PRO A 263 -19.68 5.56 -13.48
N THR A 264 -18.60 5.19 -14.18
CA THR A 264 -17.21 5.34 -13.69
C THR A 264 -16.85 6.77 -13.30
N ILE A 265 -17.48 7.78 -13.94
CA ILE A 265 -17.28 9.20 -13.60
C ILE A 265 -17.66 9.52 -12.15
N ALA A 266 -18.64 8.80 -11.59
CA ALA A 266 -19.04 9.00 -10.20
C ALA A 266 -18.00 8.44 -9.21
N LEU A 267 -17.31 7.34 -9.56
CA LEU A 267 -16.15 6.88 -8.79
C LEU A 267 -15.00 7.89 -8.85
N LEU A 268 -14.75 8.49 -10.03
CA LEU A 268 -13.77 9.57 -10.15
C LEU A 268 -14.12 10.75 -9.24
N GLY A 269 -15.39 11.17 -9.22
CA GLY A 269 -15.89 12.21 -8.33
C GLY A 269 -15.65 11.88 -6.85
N LEU A 270 -15.86 10.63 -6.44
CA LEU A 270 -15.53 10.17 -5.08
C LEU A 270 -14.04 10.32 -4.76
N TYR A 271 -13.15 9.91 -5.67
CA TYR A 271 -11.70 10.05 -5.45
C TYR A 271 -11.25 11.52 -5.36
N ILE A 272 -11.82 12.39 -6.19
CA ILE A 272 -11.60 13.85 -6.09
C ILE A 272 -12.08 14.34 -4.71
N ALA A 273 -13.26 13.93 -4.27
CA ALA A 273 -13.78 14.29 -2.96
C ALA A 273 -12.88 13.78 -1.81
N LEU A 274 -12.31 12.57 -1.92
CA LEU A 274 -11.38 12.04 -0.91
C LEU A 274 -10.09 12.85 -0.81
N ILE A 275 -9.58 13.38 -1.94
CA ILE A 275 -8.39 14.24 -1.96
C ILE A 275 -8.70 15.60 -1.34
N LEU A 276 -9.86 16.18 -1.65
CA LEU A 276 -10.26 17.51 -1.17
C LEU A 276 -10.75 17.48 0.30
N LEU A 277 -11.33 16.36 0.74
CA LEU A 277 -11.99 16.19 2.04
C LEU A 277 -11.42 14.96 2.75
N SER A 278 -10.26 15.11 3.39
CA SER A 278 -9.56 14.02 4.07
C SER A 278 -10.38 13.36 5.18
N GLN A 279 -11.36 14.06 5.77
CA GLN A 279 -12.31 13.49 6.74
C GLN A 279 -13.16 12.35 6.17
N LEU A 280 -13.34 12.28 4.85
CA LEU A 280 -14.04 11.18 4.19
C LEU A 280 -13.28 9.85 4.31
N LEU A 281 -11.96 9.89 4.51
CA LEU A 281 -11.17 8.68 4.78
C LEU A 281 -11.67 7.99 6.06
N LEU A 282 -11.94 8.76 7.12
CA LEU A 282 -12.49 8.21 8.36
C LEU A 282 -13.90 7.63 8.15
N VAL A 283 -14.75 8.34 7.38
CA VAL A 283 -16.09 7.84 7.05
C VAL A 283 -16.02 6.51 6.33
N LEU A 284 -15.09 6.36 5.38
CA LEU A 284 -14.89 5.10 4.66
C LEU A 284 -14.28 4.00 5.53
N SER A 285 -13.38 4.33 6.47
CA SER A 285 -12.91 3.37 7.47
C SER A 285 -14.08 2.83 8.30
N VAL A 286 -14.95 3.72 8.80
CA VAL A 286 -16.15 3.31 9.54
C VAL A 286 -17.07 2.48 8.65
N LEU A 287 -17.28 2.86 7.39
CA LEU A 287 -18.05 2.08 6.45
C LEU A 287 -17.49 0.67 6.26
N GLY A 288 -16.17 0.50 6.21
CA GLY A 288 -15.52 -0.81 6.14
C GLY A 288 -15.79 -1.65 7.40
N ILE A 289 -15.76 -1.04 8.58
CA ILE A 289 -16.12 -1.69 9.85
C ILE A 289 -17.59 -2.14 9.81
N LEU A 290 -18.49 -1.24 9.40
CA LEU A 290 -19.92 -1.53 9.29
C LEU A 290 -20.21 -2.63 8.27
N ASP A 291 -19.54 -2.62 7.12
CA ASP A 291 -19.62 -3.68 6.11
C ASP A 291 -19.29 -5.05 6.72
N ARG A 292 -18.22 -5.11 7.53
CA ARG A 292 -17.83 -6.34 8.24
C ARG A 292 -18.85 -6.77 9.30
N VAL A 293 -19.30 -5.85 10.15
CA VAL A 293 -20.18 -6.16 11.30
C VAL A 293 -21.58 -6.54 10.83
N PHE A 294 -22.15 -5.76 9.91
CA PHE A 294 -23.52 -5.95 9.44
C PHE A 294 -23.64 -6.83 8.19
N HIS A 295 -22.50 -7.30 7.66
CA HIS A 295 -22.40 -8.10 6.45
C HIS A 295 -23.06 -7.39 5.25
N LEU A 296 -22.78 -6.09 5.09
CA LEU A 296 -23.48 -5.22 4.12
C LEU A 296 -23.33 -5.73 2.68
N ARG A 297 -22.12 -6.16 2.29
CA ARG A 297 -21.86 -6.78 0.98
C ARG A 297 -22.76 -7.99 0.68
N GLN A 298 -23.02 -8.85 1.67
CA GLN A 298 -23.87 -10.02 1.49
C GLN A 298 -25.33 -9.61 1.30
N ARG A 299 -25.79 -8.60 2.03
CA ARG A 299 -27.15 -8.05 1.88
C ARG A 299 -27.35 -7.37 0.53
N LEU A 300 -26.32 -6.70 0.01
CA LEU A 300 -26.34 -6.03 -1.29
C LEU A 300 -26.46 -7.04 -2.45
N LEU A 301 -25.77 -8.17 -2.36
CA LEU A 301 -25.73 -9.20 -3.41
C LEU A 301 -26.87 -10.21 -3.33
N ARG A 302 -27.67 -10.22 -2.26
CA ARG A 302 -28.85 -11.09 -2.17
C ARG A 302 -29.87 -10.71 -3.25
N PRO A 303 -30.40 -11.67 -4.02
CA PRO A 303 -31.53 -11.44 -4.90
C PRO A 303 -32.70 -10.86 -4.08
N ARG A 304 -33.29 -9.76 -4.53
CA ARG A 304 -34.56 -9.31 -3.98
C ARG A 304 -35.62 -10.29 -4.48
N SER A 305 -36.07 -11.20 -3.61
CA SER A 305 -37.28 -12.00 -3.79
C SER A 305 -38.50 -11.10 -3.78
#